data_AF-S9QJL4-F1
#
_entry.id   AF-S9QJL4-F1
#
_cell.length_a   1.000
_cell.length_b   1.000
_cell.length_c   1.000
_cell.angle_alpha   90.00
_cell.angle_beta   90.00
_cell.angle_gamma   90.00
#
_symmetry.space_group_name_H-M   'P 1'
#
loop_
_entity.id
_entity.type
_entity.pdbx_description
1 polymer ?
#
loop_
_entity_poly.entity_id
_entity_poly.type
_entity_poly.pdbx_seq_one_letter_code
_entity_poly.pdbx_strand_id
1 'polypeptide(L)'
;MAACAMIVAGLGFRRAAGPDSLRDALARALGDRAVNALATAEDKAEAAALAALARALGLPLVGVPPEALAVQPTLTRSEASFAARGTGSLAEAAALAAAGPGARLIAPRCLSQDRMASCALAEGETT
;
A
#
# COMPACT_ATOMS: atom_id res chain seq x y z
N MET A 1 12.24 -25.48 -4.90
CA MET A 1 11.71 -24.84 -3.67
C MET A 1 10.67 -23.83 -4.13
N ALA A 2 9.41 -24.01 -3.74
CA ALA A 2 8.43 -22.94 -3.91
C ALA A 2 8.77 -21.87 -2.87
N ALA A 3 9.21 -20.69 -3.31
CA ALA A 3 9.35 -19.55 -2.43
C ALA A 3 7.97 -19.26 -1.83
N CYS A 4 7.87 -19.16 -0.50
CA CYS A 4 6.68 -18.62 0.11
C CYS A 4 6.59 -17.16 -0.35
N ALA A 5 5.56 -16.79 -1.11
CA ALA A 5 5.39 -15.43 -1.59
C ALA A 5 4.85 -14.56 -0.45
N MET A 6 5.54 -13.45 -0.15
CA MET A 6 5.05 -12.44 0.78
C MET A 6 4.21 -11.43 -0.01
N ILE A 7 2.97 -11.17 0.42
CA ILE A 7 2.11 -10.15 -0.19
C ILE A 7 1.99 -8.96 0.75
N VAL A 8 2.30 -7.76 0.26
CA VAL A 8 2.18 -6.51 1.00
C VAL A 8 1.09 -5.63 0.39
N ALA A 9 0.21 -5.09 1.24
CA ALA A 9 -0.80 -4.11 0.85
C ALA A 9 -0.31 -2.69 1.11
N GLY A 10 0.00 -1.95 0.04
CA GLY A 10 0.32 -0.53 0.10
C GLY A 10 -0.95 0.33 0.09
N LEU A 11 -1.01 1.35 0.95
CA LEU A 11 -2.17 2.22 1.15
C LEU A 11 -1.83 3.69 0.92
N GLY A 12 -2.61 4.34 0.07
CA GLY A 12 -2.63 5.78 -0.12
C GLY A 12 -4.02 6.34 0.22
N PHE A 13 -4.10 7.52 0.84
CA PHE A 13 -5.37 8.08 1.34
C PHE A 13 -5.28 9.59 1.56
N ARG A 14 -6.42 10.28 1.57
CA ARG A 14 -6.50 11.71 1.90
C ARG A 14 -6.51 11.91 3.41
N ARG A 15 -6.15 13.12 3.87
CA ARG A 15 -6.18 13.47 5.31
C ARG A 15 -7.53 13.21 5.99
N ALA A 16 -8.64 13.44 5.26
CA ALA A 16 -9.99 13.23 5.77
C ALA A 16 -10.53 11.80 5.55
N ALA A 17 -9.71 10.86 5.05
CA ALA A 17 -10.15 9.49 4.87
C ALA A 17 -10.39 8.80 6.23
N GLY A 18 -11.55 8.18 6.38
CA GLY A 18 -11.87 7.40 7.57
C GLY A 18 -11.35 5.97 7.50
N PRO A 19 -11.47 5.20 8.61
CA PRO A 19 -11.14 3.78 8.64
C PRO A 19 -11.91 2.97 7.59
N ASP A 20 -13.16 3.33 7.29
CA ASP A 20 -13.99 2.58 6.35
C ASP A 20 -13.52 2.75 4.90
N SER A 21 -13.03 3.93 4.53
CA SER A 21 -12.41 4.15 3.22
C SER A 21 -11.18 3.24 3.05
N LEU A 22 -10.34 3.13 4.09
CA LEU A 22 -9.14 2.27 4.06
C LEU A 22 -9.51 0.79 3.96
N ARG A 23 -10.51 0.34 4.74
CA ARG A 23 -11.01 -1.04 4.70
C ARG A 23 -11.60 -1.38 3.34
N ASP A 24 -12.41 -0.49 2.77
CA ASP A 24 -13.04 -0.71 1.48
C ASP A 24 -11.99 -0.76 0.35
N ALA A 25 -11.01 0.14 0.33
CA ALA A 25 -9.91 0.08 -0.63
C ALA A 25 -9.11 -1.23 -0.51
N LEU A 26 -8.81 -1.67 0.72
CA LEU A 26 -8.10 -2.91 0.98
C LEU A 26 -8.93 -4.14 0.54
N ALA A 27 -10.20 -4.22 0.91
CA ALA A 27 -11.07 -5.33 0.55
C ALA A 27 -11.21 -5.50 -0.97
N ARG A 28 -11.32 -4.37 -1.70
CA ARG A 28 -11.35 -4.37 -3.18
C ARG A 28 -10.05 -4.88 -3.80
N ALA A 29 -8.92 -4.60 -3.19
CA ALA A 29 -7.61 -5.05 -3.67
C ALA A 29 -7.32 -6.52 -3.32
N LEU A 30 -7.74 -6.98 -2.13
CA LEU A 30 -7.49 -8.32 -1.63
C LEU A 30 -8.17 -9.41 -2.47
N GLY A 31 -9.46 -9.25 -2.78
CA GLY A 31 -10.27 -10.40 -3.22
C GLY A 31 -10.16 -11.53 -2.19
N ASP A 32 -9.78 -12.73 -2.65
CA ASP A 32 -9.60 -13.91 -1.79
C ASP A 32 -8.16 -14.08 -1.24
N ARG A 33 -7.28 -13.10 -1.44
CA ARG A 33 -5.87 -13.17 -1.03
C ARG A 33 -5.70 -12.77 0.44
N ALA A 34 -4.67 -13.32 1.06
CA ALA A 34 -4.15 -12.83 2.35
C ALA A 34 -2.93 -11.92 2.11
N VAL A 35 -2.72 -10.96 3.02
CA VAL A 35 -1.54 -10.09 3.05
C VAL A 35 -0.77 -10.31 4.35
N ASN A 36 0.54 -10.13 4.28
CA ASN A 36 1.46 -10.31 5.40
C ASN A 36 1.78 -8.98 6.11
N ALA A 37 1.61 -7.86 5.42
CA ALA A 37 1.89 -6.53 5.96
C ALA A 37 1.05 -5.46 5.26
N LEU A 38 0.86 -4.34 5.96
CA LEU A 38 0.40 -3.09 5.38
C LEU A 38 1.59 -2.15 5.21
N ALA A 39 1.56 -1.30 4.18
CA ALA A 39 2.59 -0.30 3.93
C ALA A 39 1.99 1.05 3.55
N THR A 40 2.65 2.14 3.90
CA THR A 40 2.34 3.49 3.39
C THR A 40 3.61 4.36 3.45
N ALA A 41 3.51 5.65 3.14
CA ALA A 41 4.61 6.58 3.39
C ALA A 41 4.83 6.74 4.90
N GLU A 42 6.09 6.84 5.35
CA GLU A 42 6.44 6.94 6.77
C GLU A 42 5.66 8.02 7.53
N ASP A 43 5.49 9.20 6.92
CA ASP A 43 4.74 10.35 7.47
C ASP A 43 3.24 10.09 7.63
N LYS A 44 2.74 8.98 7.07
CA LYS A 44 1.34 8.55 7.13
C LYS A 44 1.15 7.27 7.93
N ALA A 45 2.22 6.60 8.34
CA ALA A 45 2.14 5.38 9.14
C ALA A 45 1.52 5.66 10.52
N GLU A 46 1.70 6.87 11.05
CA GLU A 46 1.13 7.30 12.33
C GLU A 46 -0.34 7.75 12.25
N ALA A 47 -0.95 7.74 11.05
CA ALA A 47 -2.35 8.13 10.91
C ALA A 47 -3.25 7.17 11.70
N ALA A 48 -4.00 7.70 12.68
CA ALA A 48 -4.81 6.91 13.61
C ALA A 48 -5.74 5.90 12.91
N ALA A 49 -6.33 6.27 11.77
CA ALA A 49 -7.20 5.39 10.99
C ALA A 49 -6.45 4.17 10.43
N LEU A 50 -5.21 4.37 9.94
CA LEU A 50 -4.40 3.28 9.39
C LEU A 50 -3.79 2.41 10.49
N ALA A 51 -3.28 3.01 11.56
CA ALA A 51 -2.79 2.27 12.73
C ALA A 51 -3.90 1.40 13.35
N ALA A 52 -5.12 1.93 13.46
CA ALA A 52 -6.27 1.17 13.94
C ALA A 52 -6.63 0.00 13.00
N LEU A 53 -6.53 0.19 11.68
CA LEU A 53 -6.74 -0.87 10.70
C LEU A 53 -5.69 -1.98 10.84
N ALA A 54 -4.41 -1.63 10.88
CA ALA A 54 -3.31 -2.59 11.05
C ALA A 54 -3.50 -3.45 12.31
N ARG A 55 -3.80 -2.80 13.44
CA ARG A 55 -4.08 -3.47 14.71
C ARG A 55 -5.30 -4.39 14.63
N ALA A 56 -6.39 -3.95 14.01
CA ALA A 56 -7.60 -4.76 13.86
C ALA A 56 -7.36 -6.03 13.02
N LEU A 57 -6.44 -5.96 12.05
CA LEU A 57 -6.06 -7.10 11.20
C LEU A 57 -4.92 -7.95 11.79
N GLY A 58 -4.29 -7.50 12.88
CA GLY A 58 -3.11 -8.16 13.45
C GLY A 58 -1.88 -8.13 12.52
N LEU A 59 -1.81 -7.12 11.64
CA LEU A 59 -0.75 -7.01 10.63
C LEU A 59 0.30 -5.96 11.02
N PRO A 60 1.58 -6.18 10.70
CA PRO A 60 2.59 -5.14 10.78
C PRO A 60 2.28 -4.00 9.81
N LEU A 61 2.62 -2.78 10.22
CA LEU A 61 2.51 -1.58 9.40
C LEU A 61 3.91 -1.02 9.12
N VAL A 62 4.26 -0.96 7.83
CA VAL A 62 5.56 -0.48 7.36
C VAL A 62 5.42 0.97 6.87
N GLY A 63 6.17 1.88 7.51
CA GLY A 63 6.39 3.23 7.02
C GLY A 63 7.55 3.24 6.03
N VAL A 64 7.29 3.59 4.77
CA VAL A 64 8.31 3.61 3.71
C VAL A 64 8.85 5.03 3.55
N PRO A 65 10.18 5.21 3.55
CA PRO A 65 10.78 6.54 3.42
C PRO A 65 10.63 7.09 1.99
N PRO A 66 10.63 8.42 1.81
CA PRO A 66 10.39 9.08 0.52
C PRO A 66 11.29 8.59 -0.62
N GLU A 67 12.58 8.40 -0.37
CA GLU A 67 13.55 7.94 -1.36
C GLU A 67 13.23 6.52 -1.86
N ALA A 68 12.74 5.65 -0.99
CA ALA A 68 12.35 4.29 -1.36
C ALA A 68 11.03 4.28 -2.15
N LEU A 69 10.15 5.26 -1.96
CA LEU A 69 8.91 5.41 -2.75
C LEU A 69 9.17 5.96 -4.15
N ALA A 70 10.07 6.93 -4.28
CA ALA A 70 10.30 7.66 -5.53
C ALA A 70 10.88 6.78 -6.65
N VAL A 71 11.60 5.72 -6.30
CA VAL A 71 12.28 4.82 -7.25
C VAL A 71 11.39 3.68 -7.76
N GLN A 72 10.18 3.51 -7.22
CA GLN A 72 9.36 2.32 -7.51
C GLN A 72 8.65 2.42 -8.86
N PRO A 73 8.64 1.34 -9.66
CA PRO A 73 7.93 1.29 -10.93
C PRO A 73 6.42 1.09 -10.72
N THR A 74 5.68 2.19 -10.62
CA THR A 74 4.22 2.18 -10.45
C THR A 74 3.48 1.97 -11.78
N LEU A 75 2.35 1.26 -11.77
CA LEU A 75 1.50 1.03 -12.94
C LEU A 75 0.54 2.20 -13.20
N THR A 76 0.14 2.93 -12.15
CA THR A 76 -0.81 4.04 -12.25
C THR A 76 -0.16 5.38 -11.94
N ARG A 77 -0.79 6.45 -12.41
CA ARG A 77 -0.36 7.83 -12.19
C ARG A 77 -1.42 8.64 -11.45
N SER A 78 -0.96 9.41 -10.47
CA SER A 78 -1.72 10.33 -9.65
C SER A 78 -0.93 11.63 -9.54
N GLU A 79 -1.50 12.72 -10.05
CA GLU A 79 -0.85 14.04 -9.97
C GLU A 79 -0.54 14.44 -8.52
N ALA A 80 -1.47 14.16 -7.60
CA ALA A 80 -1.25 14.41 -6.18
C ALA A 80 -0.10 13.59 -5.58
N SER A 81 0.05 12.32 -5.96
CA SER A 81 1.16 11.48 -5.48
C SER A 81 2.49 11.94 -6.07
N PHE A 82 2.49 12.31 -7.35
CA PHE A 82 3.68 12.79 -8.04
C PHE A 82 4.14 14.13 -7.48
N ALA A 83 3.23 15.09 -7.29
CA ALA A 83 3.53 16.40 -6.72
C ALA A 83 4.03 16.31 -5.27
N ALA A 84 3.46 15.41 -4.47
CA ALA A 84 3.83 15.29 -3.05
C ALA A 84 5.10 14.44 -2.83
N ARG A 85 5.38 13.46 -3.69
CA ARG A 85 6.34 12.38 -3.39
C ARG A 85 7.16 11.89 -4.58
N GLY A 86 7.02 12.49 -5.76
CA GLY A 86 7.75 12.07 -6.96
C GLY A 86 7.39 10.68 -7.50
N THR A 87 6.36 10.03 -6.96
CA THR A 87 5.91 8.69 -7.39
C THR A 87 4.58 8.76 -8.14
N GLY A 88 4.38 7.87 -9.12
CA GLY A 88 3.12 7.77 -9.85
C GLY A 88 1.95 7.39 -8.95
N SER A 89 2.18 6.57 -7.93
CA SER A 89 1.14 6.11 -7.01
C SER A 89 1.74 5.75 -5.66
N LEU A 90 1.32 6.46 -4.60
CA LEU A 90 1.76 6.14 -3.24
C LEU A 90 1.45 4.68 -2.84
N ALA A 91 0.23 4.19 -3.15
CA ALA A 91 -0.18 2.85 -2.78
C ALA A 91 0.69 1.78 -3.44
N GLU A 92 0.98 1.94 -4.74
CA GLU A 92 1.78 0.98 -5.50
C GLU A 92 3.25 1.02 -5.08
N ALA A 93 3.81 2.21 -4.94
CA ALA A 93 5.19 2.37 -4.50
C ALA A 93 5.41 1.83 -3.09
N ALA A 94 4.49 2.09 -2.16
CA ALA A 94 4.60 1.58 -0.80
C ALA A 94 4.53 0.04 -0.77
N ALA A 95 3.63 -0.57 -1.57
CA ALA A 95 3.53 -2.02 -1.66
C ALA A 95 4.84 -2.64 -2.18
N LEU A 96 5.37 -2.12 -3.28
CA LEU A 96 6.61 -2.61 -3.89
C LEU A 96 7.82 -2.47 -2.97
N ALA A 97 8.03 -1.28 -2.42
CA ALA A 97 9.18 -1.02 -1.55
C ALA A 97 9.17 -1.90 -0.31
N ALA A 98 8.01 -2.11 0.30
CA ALA A 98 7.87 -2.94 1.49
C ALA A 98 7.87 -4.45 1.20
N ALA A 99 7.49 -4.88 -0.01
CA ALA A 99 7.63 -6.27 -0.45
C ALA A 99 9.08 -6.63 -0.83
N GLY A 100 9.96 -5.64 -1.00
CA GLY A 100 11.39 -5.81 -1.15
C GLY A 100 11.89 -5.96 -2.60
N PRO A 101 13.20 -6.22 -2.79
CA PRO A 101 13.81 -6.36 -4.10
C PRO A 101 13.13 -7.46 -4.94
N GLY A 102 12.91 -7.18 -6.24
CA GLY A 102 12.26 -8.14 -7.15
C GLY A 102 10.74 -8.24 -6.97
N ALA A 103 10.14 -7.49 -6.04
CA ALA A 103 8.70 -7.47 -5.88
C ALA A 103 7.98 -6.94 -7.14
N ARG A 104 6.76 -7.43 -7.34
CA ARG A 104 5.91 -7.05 -8.48
C ARG A 104 4.51 -6.72 -8.02
N LEU A 105 3.88 -5.74 -8.69
CA LEU A 105 2.47 -5.42 -8.48
C LEU A 105 1.60 -6.54 -9.04
N ILE A 106 0.63 -6.99 -8.25
CA ILE A 106 -0.33 -8.01 -8.68
C ILE A 106 -1.32 -7.42 -9.70
N ALA A 107 -1.70 -6.16 -9.50
CA ALA A 107 -2.62 -5.40 -10.35
C ALA A 107 -2.45 -3.88 -10.12
N PRO A 108 -3.00 -3.02 -10.99
CA PRO A 108 -3.16 -1.59 -10.69
C PRO A 108 -3.90 -1.35 -9.37
N ARG A 109 -3.63 -0.23 -8.71
CA ARG A 109 -4.32 0.10 -7.45
C ARG A 109 -5.85 0.10 -7.58
N CYS A 110 -6.52 -0.38 -6.54
CA CYS A 110 -7.95 -0.20 -6.33
C CYS A 110 -8.21 1.11 -5.58
N LEU A 111 -9.33 1.76 -5.87
CA LEU A 111 -9.82 2.92 -5.10
C LEU A 111 -10.97 2.47 -4.20
N SER A 112 -11.10 3.10 -3.04
CA SER A 112 -12.35 3.01 -2.27
C SER A 112 -13.50 3.65 -3.04
N GLN A 113 -14.73 3.29 -2.71
CA GLN A 113 -15.96 3.79 -3.32
C GLN A 113 -16.05 5.31 -3.23
N ASP A 114 -15.69 5.88 -2.08
CA ASP A 114 -15.65 7.32 -1.83
C ASP A 114 -14.43 8.03 -2.43
N ARG A 115 -13.50 7.27 -3.04
CA ARG A 115 -12.24 7.75 -3.62
C ARG A 115 -11.35 8.52 -2.64
N MET A 116 -11.50 8.25 -1.35
CA MET A 116 -10.70 8.82 -0.27
C MET A 116 -9.46 7.99 0.02
N ALA A 117 -9.47 6.71 -0.33
CA ALA A 117 -8.36 5.78 -0.17
C ALA A 117 -8.08 4.98 -1.45
N SER A 118 -6.90 4.40 -1.51
CA SER A 118 -6.44 3.51 -2.56
C SER A 118 -5.54 2.44 -1.96
N CYS A 119 -5.62 1.23 -2.49
CA CYS A 119 -4.79 0.11 -2.08
C CYS A 119 -4.19 -0.58 -3.31
N ALA A 120 -2.94 -1.02 -3.21
CA ALA A 120 -2.29 -1.87 -4.19
C ALA A 120 -1.61 -3.03 -3.50
N LEU A 121 -1.52 -4.17 -4.17
CA LEU A 121 -0.83 -5.34 -3.66
C LEU A 121 0.44 -5.59 -4.45
N ALA A 122 1.53 -5.87 -3.74
CA ALA A 122 2.77 -6.37 -4.33
C ALA A 122 3.11 -7.73 -3.74
N GLU A 123 3.62 -8.61 -4.56
CA GLU A 123 4.18 -9.90 -4.16
C GLU A 123 5.71 -9.85 -4.26
N GLY A 124 6.38 -10.27 -3.20
CA GLY A 124 7.83 -10.36 -3.08
C GLY A 124 8.27 -11.73 -2.59
N GLU A 125 9.59 -11.95 -2.58
CA GLU A 125 10.19 -13.18 -2.08
C GLU A 125 10.35 -13.09 -0.55
N THR A 126 9.96 -14.15 0.17
CA THR A 126 10.36 -14.28 1.58
C THR A 126 11.86 -14.57 1.59
N THR A 127 12.68 -13.60 2.01
CA THR A 127 14.11 -13.81 2.26
C THR A 127 14.31 -14.51 3.59
#